data_AF-A0A938FWE9-F1
#
_entry.id   AF-A0A938FWE9-F1
#
_cell.length_a   1.000
_cell.length_b   1.000
_cell.length_c   1.000
_cell.angle_alpha   90.00
_cell.angle_beta   90.00
_cell.angle_gamma   90.00
#
_symmetry.space_group_name_H-M   'P 1'
#
loop_
_entity.id
_entity.type
_entity.pdbx_description
1 polymer ?
#
loop_
_entity_poly.entity_id
_entity_poly.type
_entity_poly.pdbx_seq_one_letter_code
_entity_poly.pdbx_strand_id
1 'polypeptide(L)'
;MVMLDGESLSIEQTEAVAAGREAVAIAPAARERMAASRAVIERLAASESAIYGVNTGVGMLADVRIAAADLESLQTNLIRSHCAG
;
A
#
# COMPACT_ATOMS: atom_id res chain seq x y z
N MET A 1 23.33 -2.20 -7.05
CA MET A 1 21.90 -1.80 -6.99
C MET A 1 21.12 -2.95 -6.38
N VAL A 2 20.28 -2.70 -5.36
CA VAL A 2 19.38 -3.70 -4.78
C VAL A 2 18.08 -3.75 -5.59
N MET A 3 17.72 -4.95 -6.03
CA MET A 3 16.44 -5.22 -6.70
C MET A 3 15.44 -5.72 -5.68
N LEU A 4 14.39 -4.94 -5.40
CA LEU A 4 13.31 -5.36 -4.52
C LEU A 4 12.35 -6.26 -5.29
N ASP A 5 12.37 -7.54 -4.94
CA ASP A 5 11.48 -8.56 -5.47
C ASP A 5 10.35 -8.94 -4.50
N GLY A 6 10.40 -8.46 -3.25
CA GLY A 6 9.42 -8.75 -2.20
C GLY A 6 9.70 -9.98 -1.35
N GLU A 7 10.82 -10.69 -1.59
CA GLU A 7 11.11 -11.98 -0.95
C GLU A 7 12.56 -12.09 -0.46
N SER A 8 13.53 -11.49 -1.16
CA SER A 8 14.96 -11.83 -0.97
C SER A 8 15.80 -10.75 -0.27
N LEU A 9 15.19 -9.70 0.29
CA LEU A 9 15.94 -8.58 0.88
C LEU A 9 16.70 -9.03 2.14
N SER A 10 18.02 -8.83 2.16
CA SER A 10 18.85 -9.15 3.33
C SER A 10 19.04 -7.96 4.28
N ILE A 11 19.51 -8.24 5.51
CA ILE A 11 19.85 -7.21 6.50
C ILE A 11 21.00 -6.34 6.00
N GLU A 12 22.02 -6.96 5.40
CA GLU A 12 23.20 -6.27 4.85
C GLU A 12 22.81 -5.32 3.71
N GLN A 13 21.90 -5.76 2.83
CA GLN A 13 21.35 -4.91 1.77
C GLN A 13 20.55 -3.75 2.36
N THR A 14 19.77 -3.99 3.41
CA THR A 14 19.01 -2.95 4.12
C THR A 14 19.94 -1.90 4.72
N GLU A 15 21.03 -2.31 5.38
CA GLU A 15 22.03 -1.41 5.93
C GLU A 15 22.75 -0.60 4.85
N ALA A 16 23.12 -1.24 3.73
CA ALA A 16 23.78 -0.58 2.62
C ALA A 16 22.91 0.54 2.00
N VAL A 17 21.61 0.26 1.81
CA VAL A 17 20.63 1.24 1.32
C VAL A 17 20.43 2.37 2.33
N ALA A 18 20.24 2.05 3.61
CA ALA A 18 20.04 3.04 4.66
C ALA A 18 21.24 3.98 4.83
N ALA A 19 22.45 3.47 4.63
CA ALA A 19 23.68 4.26 4.63
C ALA A 19 23.93 5.04 3.33
N GLY A 20 23.02 4.98 2.34
CA GLY A 20 23.17 5.65 1.04
C GLY A 20 24.27 5.07 0.15
N ARG A 21 24.75 3.86 0.45
CA ARG A 21 25.83 3.20 -0.31
C ARG A 21 25.32 2.44 -1.52
N GLU A 22 24.01 2.25 -1.64
CA GLU A 22 23.42 1.42 -2.68
C GLU A 22 22.08 1.98 -3.17
N ALA A 23 21.90 1.97 -4.49
CA ALA A 23 20.65 2.39 -5.13
C ALA A 23 19.62 1.26 -5.12
N VAL A 24 18.34 1.62 -5.14
CA VAL A 24 17.22 0.68 -5.10
C VAL A 24 16.41 0.76 -6.39
N ALA A 25 16.00 -0.39 -6.90
CA ALA A 25 14.99 -0.50 -7.96
C ALA A 25 14.00 -1.62 -7.65
N ILE A 26 12.81 -1.54 -8.24
CA ILE A 26 11.77 -2.58 -8.12
C ILE A 26 11.97 -3.58 -9.25
N ALA A 27 12.04 -4.88 -8.93
CA ALA A 27 12.15 -5.94 -9.91
C ALA A 27 10.94 -5.97 -10.86
N PRO A 28 11.13 -6.23 -12.17
CA PRO A 28 10.02 -6.29 -13.13
C PRO A 28 8.90 -7.25 -12.69
N ALA A 29 9.26 -8.46 -12.24
CA ALA A 29 8.29 -9.44 -11.75
C ALA A 29 7.50 -8.93 -10.52
N ALA A 30 8.13 -8.17 -9.63
CA ALA A 30 7.41 -7.55 -8.50
C ALA A 30 6.42 -6.49 -8.99
N ARG A 31 6.78 -5.69 -10.01
CA ARG A 31 5.86 -4.72 -10.62
C ARG A 31 4.64 -5.39 -11.25
N GLU A 32 4.83 -6.52 -11.91
CA GLU A 32 3.72 -7.30 -12.49
C GLU A 32 2.76 -7.80 -11.39
N ARG A 33 3.30 -8.32 -10.28
CA ARG A 33 2.47 -8.74 -9.13
C ARG A 33 1.76 -7.56 -8.48
N MET A 34 2.42 -6.41 -8.33
CA MET A 34 1.78 -5.18 -7.83
C MET A 34 0.62 -4.74 -8.72
N ALA A 35 0.79 -4.78 -10.05
CA ALA A 35 -0.27 -4.42 -11.00
C ALA A 35 -1.47 -5.38 -10.89
N ALA A 36 -1.23 -6.68 -10.77
CA ALA A 36 -2.29 -7.67 -10.57
C ALA A 36 -3.06 -7.43 -9.26
N SER A 37 -2.34 -7.21 -8.15
CA SER A 37 -2.95 -6.86 -6.85
C SER A 37 -3.76 -5.57 -6.93
N ARG A 38 -3.24 -4.54 -7.62
CA ARG A 38 -3.93 -3.27 -7.80
C ARG A 38 -5.25 -3.43 -8.56
N ALA A 39 -5.27 -4.22 -9.63
CA ALA A 39 -6.49 -4.48 -10.39
C ALA A 39 -7.57 -5.17 -9.54
N VAL A 40 -7.18 -6.04 -8.59
CA VAL A 40 -8.12 -6.62 -7.63
C VAL A 40 -8.70 -5.54 -6.71
N ILE A 41 -7.85 -4.68 -6.13
CA ILE A 41 -8.31 -3.59 -5.25
C ILE A 41 -9.24 -2.62 -5.98
N GLU A 42 -8.95 -2.27 -7.23
CA GLU A 42 -9.80 -1.38 -8.03
C GLU A 42 -11.19 -1.98 -8.27
N ARG A 43 -11.24 -3.28 -8.61
CA ARG A 43 -12.52 -4.00 -8.76
C ARG A 43 -13.31 -4.03 -7.45
N LEU A 44 -12.63 -4.26 -6.33
CA LEU A 44 -13.23 -4.35 -5.00
C LEU A 44 -13.74 -2.98 -4.51
N ALA A 45 -12.98 -1.92 -4.75
CA ALA A 45 -13.38 -0.55 -4.42
C ALA A 45 -14.66 -0.11 -5.16
N ALA A 46 -14.83 -0.56 -6.40
CA ALA A 46 -16.02 -0.30 -7.21
C ALA A 46 -17.21 -1.24 -6.90
N SER A 47 -17.02 -2.27 -6.08
CA SER A 47 -18.07 -3.24 -5.75
C SER A 47 -18.98 -2.74 -4.62
N GLU A 48 -20.20 -3.28 -4.53
CA GLU A 48 -21.15 -3.00 -3.43
C GLU A 48 -20.74 -3.64 -2.09
N SER A 49 -19.75 -4.52 -2.08
CA SER A 49 -19.25 -5.15 -0.86
C SER A 49 -18.44 -4.16 -0.02
N ALA A 50 -18.71 -4.10 1.29
CA ALA A 50 -17.90 -3.36 2.25
C ALA A 50 -16.60 -4.13 2.55
N ILE A 51 -15.46 -3.49 2.32
CA ILE A 51 -14.13 -4.11 2.39
C ILE A 51 -13.21 -3.21 3.21
N TYR A 52 -12.72 -3.78 4.33
CA TYR A 52 -11.89 -3.10 5.32
C TYR A 52 -10.73 -2.33 4.69
N GLY A 53 -10.69 -1.01 4.91
CA GLY A 53 -9.61 -0.14 4.45
C GLY A 53 -9.53 0.05 2.92
N VAL A 54 -10.44 -0.54 2.15
CA VAL A 54 -10.56 -0.33 0.69
C VAL A 54 -11.68 0.65 0.38
N ASN A 55 -12.90 0.35 0.83
CA ASN A 55 -14.07 1.23 0.71
C ASN A 55 -14.84 1.37 2.03
N THR A 56 -14.18 1.08 3.14
CA THR A 56 -14.65 1.39 4.48
C THR A 56 -13.62 2.21 5.24
N GLY A 57 -14.00 2.73 6.41
CA GLY A 57 -13.04 3.29 7.35
C GLY A 57 -12.10 2.24 7.94
N VAL A 58 -11.19 2.68 8.81
CA VAL A 58 -10.29 1.82 9.58
C VAL A 58 -10.63 1.86 11.07
N GLY A 59 -10.16 0.88 11.85
CA GLY A 59 -10.38 0.83 13.29
C GLY A 59 -11.87 0.88 13.65
N MET A 60 -12.28 1.87 14.45
CA MET A 60 -13.68 2.04 14.88
C MET A 60 -14.67 2.24 13.70
N LEU A 61 -14.17 2.66 12.53
CA LEU A 61 -14.99 2.90 11.33
C LEU A 61 -14.92 1.72 10.34
N ALA A 62 -14.44 0.55 10.76
CA ALA A 62 -14.28 -0.64 9.91
C ALA A 62 -15.54 -1.04 9.15
N ASP A 63 -16.71 -0.88 9.78
CA ASP A 63 -18.02 -1.26 9.23
C ASP A 63 -18.73 -0.11 8.49
N VAL A 64 -18.11 1.08 8.44
CA VAL A 64 -18.67 2.26 7.78
C VAL A 64 -18.19 2.31 6.34
N ARG A 65 -19.11 2.04 5.40
CA ARG A 65 -18.85 2.17 3.95
C ARG A 65 -18.66 3.64 3.57
N ILE A 66 -17.66 3.90 2.72
CA ILE A 66 -17.29 5.22 2.24
C ILE A 66 -17.65 5.32 0.76
N ALA A 67 -18.26 6.43 0.36
CA ALA A 67 -18.62 6.66 -1.04
C ALA A 67 -17.36 6.77 -1.90
N ALA A 68 -17.43 6.33 -3.16
CA ALA A 68 -16.29 6.34 -4.08
C ALA A 68 -15.64 7.73 -4.22
N ALA A 69 -16.44 8.79 -4.22
CA ALA A 69 -15.96 10.18 -4.31
C ALA A 69 -15.14 10.63 -3.09
N ASP A 70 -15.31 9.97 -1.94
CA ASP A 70 -14.64 10.34 -0.69
C ASP A 70 -13.39 9.48 -0.41
N LEU A 71 -13.12 8.44 -1.23
CA LEU A 71 -12.01 7.51 -1.00
C LEU A 71 -10.64 8.20 -1.02
N GLU A 72 -10.43 9.19 -1.89
CA GLU A 72 -9.17 9.95 -1.93
C GLU A 72 -8.97 10.79 -0.66
N SER A 73 -10.05 11.43 -0.19
CA SER A 73 -10.05 12.19 1.07
C SER A 73 -9.79 11.27 2.27
N LEU A 74 -10.37 10.07 2.27
CA LEU A 74 -10.12 9.04 3.28
C LEU A 74 -8.61 8.71 3.38
N GLN A 75 -7.94 8.46 2.25
CA GLN A 75 -6.50 8.12 2.27
C GLN A 75 -5.65 9.24 2.87
N THR A 76 -5.96 10.51 2.56
CA THR A 76 -5.26 11.67 3.14
C THR A 76 -5.51 11.77 4.65
N ASN A 77 -6.76 11.60 5.08
CA ASN A 77 -7.13 11.69 6.49
C ASN A 77 -6.58 10.52 7.32
N LEU A 78 -6.41 9.35 6.70
CA LEU A 78 -5.78 8.19 7.33
C LEU A 78 -4.35 8.51 7.77
N ILE A 79 -3.53 9.05 6.86
CA ILE A 79 -2.16 9.48 7.17
C ILE A 79 -2.18 10.50 8.32
N ARG A 80 -2.98 11.55 8.19
CA ARG A 80 -3.05 12.65 9.19
C ARG A 80 -3.42 12.18 10.60
N SER A 81 -4.40 11.27 10.70
CA SER A 81 -4.88 10.76 11.99
C SER A 81 -3.92 9.80 12.68
N HIS A 82 -2.98 9.19 11.93
CA HIS A 82 -2.05 8.18 12.44
C HIS A 82 -0.61 8.71 12.58
N CYS A 83 -0.32 9.93 12.10
CA CYS A 83 0.94 10.63 12.37
C CYS A 83 0.99 11.16 13.82
N ALA A 84 1.05 10.25 14.79
CA ALA A 84 1.07 10.54 16.23
C ALA A 84 2.27 9.88 16.94
N GLY A 85 3.41 9.76 16.24
CA GLY A 85 4.65 9.17 16.74
C GLY A 85 5.38 10.01 17.77
#